data_AF-A0A951MUS1-F1
#
_entry.id   AF-A0A951MUS1-F1
#
_cell.length_a   1.000
_cell.length_b   1.000
_cell.length_c   1.000
_cell.angle_alpha   90.00
_cell.angle_beta   90.00
_cell.angle_gamma   90.00
#
_symmetry.space_group_name_H-M   'P 1'
#
loop_
_entity.id
_entity.type
_entity.pdbx_description
1 polymer ?
#
loop_
_entity_poly.entity_id
_entity_poly.type
_entity_poly.pdbx_seq_one_letter_code
_entity_poly.pdbx_strand_id
1 'polypeptide(L)'
;MARLTVEAVAEDTLTAPEERPTNRIVASVTDPNGEPVTGLTAANFRIHPMASDNGGANVHVTQVRPGPLAGFYHIDVVPNGGRSVCVFAIAASRGADKGQTLATVAVD
;
A
#
# COMPACT_ATOMS: atom_id res chain seq x y z
N MET A 1 -6.38 -6.96 22.04
CA MET A 1 -6.03 -7.10 20.60
C MET A 1 -7.28 -6.86 19.80
N ALA A 2 -7.31 -5.79 19.03
CA ALA A 2 -8.41 -5.46 18.14
C ALA A 2 -8.00 -5.68 16.68
N ARG A 3 -8.94 -6.15 15.86
CA ARG A 3 -8.75 -6.23 14.41
C ARG A 3 -8.83 -4.82 13.83
N LEU A 4 -7.82 -4.42 13.08
CA LEU A 4 -7.90 -3.24 12.22
C LEU A 4 -8.56 -3.64 10.91
N THR A 5 -9.48 -2.81 10.42
CA THR A 5 -9.98 -2.92 9.05
C THR A 5 -9.06 -2.08 8.18
N VAL A 6 -8.51 -2.70 7.14
CA VAL A 6 -7.62 -2.04 6.18
C VAL A 6 -8.26 -2.19 4.81
N GLU A 7 -8.45 -1.08 4.12
CA GLU A 7 -8.89 -1.04 2.73
C GLU A 7 -7.84 -0.28 1.94
N ALA A 8 -7.56 -0.72 0.71
CA ALA A 8 -6.56 -0.09 -0.10
C ALA A 8 -6.96 -0.07 -1.57
N VAL A 9 -6.62 1.02 -2.23
CA VAL A 9 -6.74 1.20 -3.68
C VAL A 9 -5.40 1.67 -4.18
N ALA A 10 -4.98 1.20 -5.35
CA ALA A 10 -3.78 1.71 -5.98
C ALA A 10 -4.12 2.47 -7.26
N GLU A 11 -3.31 3.47 -7.57
CA GLU A 11 -3.32 4.15 -8.85
C GLU A 11 -2.63 3.26 -9.89
N ASP A 12 -3.26 3.13 -11.06
CA ASP A 12 -2.64 2.49 -12.22
C ASP A 12 -1.62 3.44 -12.86
N THR A 13 -0.53 2.85 -13.33
CA THR A 13 0.57 3.60 -13.91
C THR A 13 0.54 3.44 -15.42
N LEU A 14 0.15 4.52 -16.10
CA LEU A 14 -0.02 4.60 -17.55
C LEU A 14 1.14 5.33 -18.26
N THR A 15 2.23 5.64 -17.56
CA THR A 15 3.37 6.42 -18.09
C THR A 15 4.50 5.54 -18.61
N ALA A 16 5.18 6.02 -19.66
CA ALA A 16 6.25 5.29 -20.35
C ALA A 16 7.38 4.84 -19.39
N PRO A 17 8.00 3.66 -19.60
CA PRO A 17 8.95 3.03 -18.66
C PRO A 17 10.19 3.85 -18.27
N GLU A 18 10.46 4.95 -18.97
CA GLU A 18 11.69 5.74 -18.88
C GLU A 18 11.68 6.75 -17.73
N GLU A 19 10.49 7.13 -17.26
CA GLU A 19 10.31 7.89 -16.03
C GLU A 19 9.88 6.89 -14.96
N ARG A 20 10.75 6.49 -14.03
CA ARG A 20 10.40 5.55 -12.94
C ARG A 20 9.15 6.06 -12.19
N PRO A 21 7.93 5.59 -12.48
CA PRO A 21 6.75 6.18 -11.88
C PRO A 21 6.69 5.63 -10.47
N THR A 22 6.68 6.51 -9.49
CA THR A 22 6.29 6.09 -8.15
C THR A 22 4.80 5.81 -8.21
N ASN A 23 4.40 4.57 -7.97
CA ASN A 23 3.00 4.19 -7.92
C ASN A 23 2.46 4.54 -6.54
N ARG A 24 1.24 5.06 -6.49
CA ARG A 24 0.60 5.42 -5.23
C ARG A 24 -0.46 4.42 -4.85
N ILE A 25 -0.41 3.97 -3.60
CA ILE A 25 -1.47 3.22 -2.95
C ILE A 25 -2.09 4.13 -1.90
N VAL A 26 -3.41 4.25 -1.88
CA VAL A 26 -4.15 4.91 -0.81
C VAL A 26 -4.77 3.83 0.07
N ALA A 27 -4.48 3.87 1.37
CA ALA A 27 -5.03 2.95 2.34
C ALA A 27 -5.90 3.70 3.37
N SER A 28 -7.04 3.12 3.73
CA SER A 28 -7.85 3.51 4.88
C SER A 28 -7.64 2.49 6.00
N VAL A 29 -7.47 2.97 7.23
CA VAL A 29 -7.34 2.14 8.42
C VAL A 29 -8.36 2.59 9.47
N THR A 30 -9.26 1.69 9.85
CA THR A 30 -10.26 1.92 10.90
C THR A 30 -10.18 0.87 12.00
N ASP A 31 -10.63 1.24 13.19
CA ASP A 31 -10.75 0.34 14.33
C ASP A 31 -12.06 -0.50 14.25
N PRO A 32 -12.32 -1.41 15.19
CA PRO A 32 -13.55 -2.22 15.18
C PRO A 32 -14.86 -1.43 15.28
N ASN A 33 -14.82 -0.18 15.76
CA ASN A 33 -15.98 0.69 15.84
C ASN A 33 -16.16 1.55 14.57
N GLY A 34 -15.25 1.42 13.60
CA GLY A 34 -15.22 2.23 12.39
C GLY A 34 -14.53 3.58 12.55
N GLU A 35 -13.92 3.85 13.72
CA GLU A 35 -13.21 5.10 13.95
C GLU A 35 -11.86 5.11 13.20
N PRO A 36 -11.46 6.25 12.59
CA PRO A 36 -10.23 6.34 11.84
C PRO A 36 -9.01 6.18 12.75
N VAL A 37 -8.10 5.31 12.37
CA VAL A 37 -6.84 5.11 13.09
C VAL A 37 -5.81 6.10 12.57
N THR A 38 -5.45 7.09 13.39
CA THR A 38 -4.49 8.15 13.06
C THR A 38 -3.08 7.89 13.61
N GLY A 39 -2.11 8.71 13.17
CA GLY A 39 -0.74 8.69 13.69
C GLY A 39 0.10 7.49 13.23
N LEU A 40 -0.35 6.71 12.25
CA LEU A 40 0.46 5.65 11.67
C LEU A 40 1.56 6.25 10.79
N THR A 41 2.72 5.62 10.84
CA THR A 41 3.93 5.97 10.09
C THR A 41 4.36 4.80 9.21
N ALA A 42 5.39 4.96 8.40
CA ALA A 42 5.94 3.87 7.59
C ALA A 42 6.28 2.60 8.41
N ALA A 43 6.69 2.74 9.68
CA ALA A 43 6.99 1.61 10.56
C ALA A 43 5.75 0.76 10.92
N ASN A 44 4.54 1.31 10.76
CA ASN A 44 3.29 0.63 11.03
C ASN A 44 2.80 -0.22 9.85
N PHE A 45 3.33 0.02 8.65
CA PHE A 45 2.93 -0.66 7.43
C PHE A 45 3.99 -1.64 6.96
N ARG A 46 3.55 -2.82 6.52
CA ARG A 46 4.35 -3.77 5.76
C ARG A 46 3.67 -3.97 4.42
N ILE A 47 4.37 -3.65 3.34
CA ILE A 47 3.90 -3.88 1.98
C ILE A 47 4.80 -4.93 1.34
N HIS A 48 4.19 -5.93 0.71
CA HIS A 48 4.90 -7.02 0.06
C HIS A 48 4.28 -7.34 -1.30
N PRO A 49 5.07 -7.45 -2.38
CA PRO A 49 4.57 -7.93 -3.66
C PRO A 49 4.25 -9.43 -3.56
N MET A 50 3.00 -9.82 -3.85
CA MET A 50 2.55 -11.21 -3.82
C MET A 50 2.63 -11.88 -5.20
N ALA A 51 2.44 -11.11 -6.26
CA ALA A 51 2.55 -11.59 -7.63
C ALA A 51 3.06 -10.47 -8.52
N SER A 52 4.09 -10.79 -9.31
CA SER A 52 4.53 -10.02 -10.45
C SER A 52 4.80 -11.03 -11.56
N ASP A 53 4.30 -10.81 -12.77
CA ASP A 53 4.48 -11.76 -13.88
C ASP A 53 5.95 -11.97 -14.26
N ASN A 54 6.87 -11.13 -13.76
CA ASN A 54 8.31 -11.18 -14.01
C ASN A 54 9.17 -11.74 -12.86
N GLY A 55 8.64 -12.64 -12.03
CA GLY A 55 9.50 -13.49 -11.17
C GLY A 55 10.05 -12.85 -9.90
N GLY A 56 9.30 -11.94 -9.26
CA GLY A 56 9.63 -11.39 -7.94
C GLY A 56 10.15 -9.96 -8.03
N ALA A 57 9.33 -9.07 -8.57
CA ALA A 57 9.59 -7.64 -8.54
C ALA A 57 9.80 -7.18 -7.09
N ASN A 58 11.04 -6.83 -6.74
CA ASN A 58 11.35 -6.27 -5.41
C ASN A 58 10.72 -4.87 -5.32
N VAL A 59 9.67 -4.73 -4.53
CA VAL A 59 9.04 -3.42 -4.30
C VAL A 59 9.78 -2.72 -3.18
N HIS A 60 10.16 -1.47 -3.42
CA HIS A 60 10.61 -0.59 -2.35
C HIS A 60 9.47 0.34 -1.95
N VAL A 61 9.08 0.30 -0.68
CA VAL A 61 8.19 1.30 -0.09
C VAL A 61 9.04 2.54 0.15
N THR A 62 8.81 3.59 -0.63
CA THR A 62 9.60 4.82 -0.53
C THR A 62 9.06 5.73 0.56
N GLN A 63 7.74 5.75 0.77
CA GLN A 63 7.15 6.64 1.77
C GLN A 63 5.75 6.21 2.21
N VAL A 64 5.40 6.49 3.47
CA VAL A 64 4.02 6.53 3.96
C VAL A 64 3.75 7.91 4.53
N ARG A 65 2.65 8.54 4.11
CA ARG A 65 2.23 9.88 4.55
C ARG A 65 0.75 9.85 4.96
N PRO A 66 0.34 10.56 6.01
CA PRO A 66 -1.08 10.74 6.29
C PRO A 66 -1.77 11.51 5.13
N GLY A 67 -2.98 11.08 4.80
CA GLY A 67 -3.87 11.76 3.86
C GLY A 67 -4.60 12.94 4.51
N PRO A 68 -5.40 13.68 3.72
CA PRO A 68 -6.14 14.85 4.20
C PRO A 68 -7.28 14.50 5.17
N LEU A 69 -7.79 13.27 5.11
CA LEU A 69 -8.79 12.75 6.04
C LEU A 69 -8.15 11.80 7.05
N ALA A 70 -8.66 11.82 8.28
CA ALA A 70 -8.19 10.93 9.35
C ALA A 70 -8.35 9.46 8.93
N GLY A 71 -7.34 8.64 9.23
CA GLY A 71 -7.36 7.20 8.91
C GLY A 71 -6.92 6.86 7.48
N PHE A 72 -6.73 7.87 6.62
CA PHE A 72 -6.23 7.67 5.26
C PHE A 72 -4.72 7.89 5.18
N TYR A 73 -4.06 7.10 4.34
CA TYR A 73 -2.61 7.11 4.17
C TYR A 73 -2.24 6.95 2.70
N HIS A 74 -1.31 7.77 2.23
CA HIS A 74 -0.66 7.60 0.93
C HIS A 74 0.60 6.77 1.14
N ILE A 75 0.72 5.69 0.37
CA ILE A 75 1.84 4.76 0.39
C ILE A 75 2.44 4.79 -1.01
N ASP A 76 3.64 5.33 -1.09
CA ASP A 76 4.38 5.44 -2.33
C ASP A 76 5.24 4.16 -2.51
N VAL A 77 5.09 3.49 -3.64
CA VAL A 77 5.81 2.25 -3.97
C VAL A 77 6.48 2.38 -5.32
N VAL A 78 7.69 1.83 -5.44
CA VAL A 78 8.40 1.73 -6.72
C VAL A 78 8.44 0.27 -7.12
N PRO A 79 7.70 -0.15 -8.17
CA PRO A 79 7.85 -1.48 -8.74
C PRO A 79 9.23 -1.60 -9.38
N ASN A 80 9.96 -2.68 -9.10
CA ASN A 80 11.15 -3.04 -9.89
C ASN A 80 10.76 -4.19 -10.82
N GLY A 81 10.40 -3.89 -12.07
CA GLY A 81 10.06 -4.89 -13.07
C GLY A 81 9.45 -4.28 -14.33
N GLY A 82 9.51 -5.00 -15.46
CA GLY A 82 8.83 -4.59 -16.69
C GLY A 82 7.30 -4.67 -16.58
N ARG A 83 6.63 -4.02 -17.53
CA ARG A 83 5.16 -3.92 -17.73
C ARG A 83 4.44 -5.21 -17.29
N SER A 84 3.72 -5.15 -16.18
CA SER A 84 2.93 -6.27 -15.63
C SER A 84 2.00 -5.79 -14.50
N VAL A 85 0.92 -6.53 -14.26
CA VAL A 85 0.05 -6.30 -13.11
C VAL A 85 0.76 -6.77 -11.84
N CYS A 86 0.81 -5.92 -10.82
CA CYS A 86 1.42 -6.21 -9.53
C CYS A 86 0.36 -6.24 -8.43
N VAL A 87 0.31 -7.34 -7.67
CA VAL A 87 -0.54 -7.45 -6.47
C VAL A 87 0.31 -7.24 -5.23
N PHE A 88 -0.10 -6.31 -4.36
CA PHE A 88 0.56 -5.97 -3.11
C PHE A 88 -0.28 -6.44 -1.92
N ALA A 89 0.32 -7.25 -1.05
CA ALA A 89 -0.18 -7.44 0.30
C ALA A 89 0.22 -6.26 1.17
N ILE A 90 -0.75 -5.69 1.88
CA ILE A 90 -0.56 -4.55 2.77
C ILE A 90 -1.04 -4.96 4.15
N ALA A 91 -0.15 -4.90 5.14
CA ALA A 91 -0.48 -5.10 6.55
C ALA A 91 -0.23 -3.81 7.33
N ALA A 92 -1.18 -3.43 8.18
CA ALA A 92 -1.07 -2.31 9.10
C ALA A 92 -1.06 -2.82 10.55
N SER A 93 -0.27 -2.20 11.41
CA SER A 93 -0.18 -2.56 12.83
C SER A 93 -0.03 -1.36 13.75
N ARG A 94 -0.73 -1.39 14.89
CA ARG A 94 -0.64 -0.40 15.95
C ARG A 94 -0.57 -1.10 17.30
N GLY A 95 0.63 -1.21 17.87
CA GLY A 95 0.86 -2.01 19.06
C GLY A 95 0.46 -3.48 18.82
N ALA A 96 -0.54 -3.96 19.56
CA ALA A 96 -1.06 -5.31 19.40
C ALA A 96 -2.14 -5.43 18.31
N ASP A 97 -2.70 -4.32 17.83
CA ASP A 97 -3.76 -4.30 16.82
C ASP A 97 -3.18 -4.51 15.42
N LYS A 98 -3.86 -5.31 14.60
CA LYS A 98 -3.37 -5.70 13.27
C LYS A 98 -4.51 -5.81 12.26
N GLY A 99 -4.21 -5.49 11.01
CA GLY A 99 -5.11 -5.68 9.87
C GLY A 99 -4.31 -5.86 8.60
N GLN A 100 -4.94 -6.40 7.56
CA GLN A 100 -4.32 -6.61 6.27
C GLN A 100 -5.33 -6.55 5.14
N THR A 101 -4.84 -6.22 3.95
CA THR A 101 -5.62 -6.15 2.70
C THR A 101 -4.71 -6.38 1.50
N LEU A 102 -5.31 -6.37 0.31
CA LEU A 102 -4.60 -6.42 -0.96
C LEU A 102 -4.88 -5.14 -1.76
N ALA A 103 -3.91 -4.70 -2.56
CA ALA A 103 -4.10 -3.70 -3.59
C ALA A 103 -3.44 -4.18 -4.89
N THR A 104 -4.01 -3.82 -6.03
CA THR A 104 -3.49 -4.20 -7.34
C THR A 104 -3.11 -2.94 -8.09
N VAL A 105 -1.94 -2.95 -8.73
CA VAL A 105 -1.51 -1.90 -9.66
C VAL A 105 -1.34 -2.52 -11.04
N ALA A 106 -1.98 -1.96 -12.05
CA ALA A 106 -1.60 -2.22 -13.44
C ALA A 106 -0.46 -1.27 -13.85
N VAL A 107 0.57 -1.84 -14.47
CA VAL A 107 1.67 -1.09 -15.10
C VAL A 107 1.64 -1.43 -16.59
N ASP A 108 1.29 -0.45 -17.43
CA ASP A 108 1.19 -0.60 -18.90
C ASP A 108 2.52 -0.29 -19.62
#